data_AF-G0JM67-F1
#
_entry.id   AF-G0JM67-F1
#
_cell.length_a   1.000
_cell.length_b   1.000
_cell.length_c   1.000
_cell.angle_alpha   90.00
_cell.angle_beta   90.00
_cell.angle_gamma   90.00
#
_symmetry.space_group_name_H-M   'P 1'
#
loop_
_entity.id
_entity.type
_entity.pdbx_description
1 polymer ?
#
loop_
_entity_poly.entity_id
_entity_poly.type
_entity_poly.pdbx_seq_one_letter_code
_entity_poly.pdbx_strand_id
1 'polypeptide(L)'
;MPTLGDTFSRHILTEEPNQPREEREEMDWPSLTGSAKQVPWATDIRKFRIDQARHNQITSREQDIMEFLRNIRSAHWWIETRSLPHTVFTQSALDQFAKCRYLAPPKTDMVADMALAEATLVPPALRGPVTEVSISSNTVMVLLIEFDADVNKLLKRFRFHWEAPAWVRQAWTDVVEHRAIEIAVRLLEYGCPVRIFEEALRLRVIEHDYEPEPTRRIEISRSDKYSAKFHLVWALDEDMTGCERAARQLRGAKVFNDGAYISPSHYEDVQDFADQNGFAIMPDAREMITNEQQKLVKAVKVVAKPRKKAAVAIQKKSVLAPVTGMIDAELADE
;
A
#
# COMPACT_ATOMS: atom_id res chain seq x y z
N MET A 1 5.10 -40.34 -15.17
CA MET A 1 5.57 -41.08 -13.97
C MET A 1 6.66 -42.04 -14.42
N PRO A 2 7.82 -42.12 -13.75
CA PRO A 2 7.93 -42.64 -12.38
C PRO A 2 8.77 -41.81 -11.41
N THR A 3 8.65 -42.23 -10.15
CA THR A 3 9.19 -41.78 -8.87
C THR A 3 10.52 -42.47 -8.49
N LEU A 4 11.24 -41.84 -7.54
CA LEU A 4 12.10 -42.38 -6.46
C LEU A 4 13.04 -43.58 -6.73
N GLY A 5 14.31 -43.39 -6.37
CA GLY A 5 15.10 -44.44 -5.70
C GLY A 5 16.51 -44.70 -6.24
N ASP A 6 17.47 -44.60 -5.32
CA ASP A 6 18.71 -45.37 -5.22
C ASP A 6 19.90 -45.11 -6.16
N THR A 7 20.98 -44.62 -5.54
CA THR A 7 22.27 -45.36 -5.42
C THR A 7 23.08 -44.68 -4.30
N PHE A 8 22.89 -45.11 -3.05
CA PHE A 8 23.71 -46.07 -2.30
C PHE A 8 25.20 -45.74 -2.14
N SER A 9 25.56 -45.66 -0.85
CA SER A 9 26.88 -45.56 -0.25
C SER A 9 27.84 -46.72 -0.59
N ARG A 10 29.13 -46.45 -0.37
CA ARG A 10 30.29 -47.33 0.02
C ARG A 10 31.52 -46.92 -0.82
N HIS A 11 32.75 -46.78 -0.34
CA HIS A 11 33.48 -47.21 0.87
C HIS A 11 34.85 -46.46 0.84
N ILE A 12 35.38 -45.93 1.95
CA ILE A 12 36.42 -46.49 2.87
C ILE A 12 37.78 -45.76 2.79
N LEU A 13 38.10 -45.11 3.92
CA LEU A 13 39.37 -45.03 4.68
C LEU A 13 40.72 -44.97 3.93
N THR A 14 41.50 -43.92 4.26
CA THR A 14 42.84 -44.06 4.88
C THR A 14 43.30 -42.76 5.57
N GLU A 15 43.75 -42.93 6.82
CA GLU A 15 44.84 -42.19 7.51
C GLU A 15 44.60 -40.78 8.09
N GLU A 16 44.39 -40.72 9.41
CA GLU A 16 44.97 -39.70 10.30
C GLU A 16 46.49 -39.94 10.45
N PRO A 17 47.38 -38.95 10.77
CA PRO A 17 47.11 -37.94 11.80
C PRO A 17 47.78 -36.55 11.65
N ASN A 18 47.39 -35.66 12.57
CA ASN A 18 48.24 -34.64 13.18
C ASN A 18 48.59 -33.38 12.37
N GLN A 19 47.87 -32.29 12.64
CA GLN A 19 48.52 -31.01 12.98
C GLN A 19 47.53 -30.14 13.76
N PRO A 20 47.95 -29.50 14.87
CA PRO A 20 47.10 -28.58 15.60
C PRO A 20 46.81 -27.41 14.67
N ARG A 21 45.53 -27.11 14.44
CA ARG A 21 45.09 -25.91 13.70
C ARG A 21 45.28 -24.68 14.61
N GLU A 22 46.51 -24.49 15.05
CA GLU A 22 47.05 -23.29 15.66
C GLU A 22 47.27 -22.28 14.55
N GLU A 23 46.21 -21.52 14.29
CA GLU A 23 46.26 -20.12 13.87
C GLU A 23 44.82 -19.62 13.98
N ARG A 24 44.31 -19.65 15.22
CA ARG A 24 43.31 -18.67 15.62
C ARG A 24 44.06 -17.36 15.76
N GLU A 25 44.38 -16.73 14.64
CA GLU A 25 44.43 -15.27 14.64
C GLU A 25 43.10 -14.85 15.28
N GLU A 26 43.19 -14.29 16.49
CA GLU A 26 42.08 -13.68 17.19
C GLU A 26 41.60 -12.51 16.34
N MET A 27 40.82 -12.84 15.33
CA MET A 27 39.91 -11.93 14.70
C MET A 27 39.05 -11.39 15.84
N ASP A 28 39.28 -10.12 16.20
CA ASP A 28 38.52 -9.32 17.17
C ASP A 28 37.07 -9.06 16.68
N TRP A 29 36.37 -10.15 16.39
CA TRP A 29 35.06 -10.21 15.78
C TRP A 29 34.12 -10.95 16.72
N PRO A 30 32.89 -10.45 16.89
CA PRO A 30 31.94 -11.05 17.81
C PRO A 30 31.65 -12.52 17.43
N SER A 31 31.44 -13.35 18.44
CA SER A 31 31.08 -14.75 18.25
C SER A 31 29.75 -14.88 17.50
N LEU A 32 29.68 -15.85 16.57
CA LEU A 32 28.48 -16.14 15.80
C LEU A 32 27.44 -16.89 16.66
N THR A 33 26.16 -16.65 16.38
CA THR A 33 25.00 -17.30 16.98
C THR A 33 24.44 -18.36 16.04
N GLY A 34 24.26 -19.59 16.51
CA GLY A 34 23.73 -20.71 15.71
C GLY A 34 23.97 -22.05 16.40
N SER A 35 23.65 -23.16 15.73
CA SER A 35 23.91 -24.49 16.29
C SER A 35 25.41 -24.82 16.35
N ALA A 36 25.80 -25.75 17.23
CA ALA A 36 27.19 -26.20 17.40
C ALA A 36 27.81 -26.73 16.08
N LYS A 37 27.00 -27.21 15.13
CA LYS A 37 27.45 -27.65 13.80
C LYS A 37 27.56 -26.50 12.80
N GLN A 38 26.71 -25.48 12.89
CA GLN A 38 26.70 -24.35 11.97
C GLN A 38 27.80 -23.32 12.27
N VAL A 39 28.09 -23.08 13.56
CA VAL A 39 29.02 -22.02 13.97
C VAL A 39 30.44 -22.22 13.40
N PRO A 40 31.06 -23.42 13.45
CA PRO A 40 32.38 -23.62 12.84
C PRO A 40 32.38 -23.37 11.34
N TRP A 41 31.40 -23.92 10.62
CA TRP A 41 31.31 -23.78 9.16
C TRP A 41 31.04 -22.33 8.72
N ALA A 42 30.12 -21.64 9.39
CA ALA A 42 29.85 -20.23 9.15
C ALA A 42 31.07 -19.34 9.45
N THR A 43 31.93 -19.74 10.40
CA THR A 43 33.17 -19.02 10.71
C THR A 43 34.15 -19.09 9.54
N ASP A 44 34.29 -20.25 8.90
CA ASP A 44 35.15 -20.41 7.73
C ASP A 44 34.62 -19.60 6.53
N ILE A 45 33.29 -19.62 6.31
CA ILE A 45 32.65 -18.81 5.25
C ILE A 45 32.84 -17.31 5.52
N ARG A 46 32.69 -16.88 6.77
CA ARG A 46 32.88 -15.49 7.19
C ARG A 46 34.30 -15.01 6.90
N LYS A 47 35.31 -15.81 7.25
CA LYS A 47 36.73 -15.50 6.95
C LYS A 47 36.94 -15.29 5.46
N PHE A 48 36.54 -16.27 4.64
CA PHE A 48 36.67 -16.21 3.19
C PHE A 48 36.02 -14.96 2.57
N ARG A 49 34.80 -14.62 3.02
CA ARG A 49 34.08 -13.44 2.51
C ARG A 49 34.69 -12.12 2.94
N ILE A 50 35.21 -12.04 4.16
CA ILE A 50 35.92 -10.86 4.65
C ILE A 50 37.21 -10.66 3.85
N ASP A 51 37.97 -11.74 3.60
CA ASP A 51 39.19 -11.65 2.82
C ASP A 51 38.89 -11.23 1.38
N GLN A 52 37.84 -11.79 0.76
CA GLN A 52 37.38 -11.36 -0.56
C GLN A 52 36.97 -9.87 -0.59
N ALA A 53 36.27 -9.39 0.44
CA ALA A 53 35.89 -7.99 0.55
C ALA A 53 37.09 -7.06 0.71
N ARG A 54 38.10 -7.46 1.50
CA ARG A 54 39.37 -6.71 1.66
C ARG A 54 40.15 -6.58 0.35
N HIS A 55 40.17 -7.63 -0.45
CA HIS A 55 40.89 -7.64 -1.74
C HIS A 55 40.16 -6.82 -2.83
N ASN A 56 38.84 -6.65 -2.72
CA ASN A 56 38.03 -5.93 -3.69
C ASN A 56 37.81 -4.45 -3.36
N GLN A 57 38.29 -3.94 -2.21
CA GLN A 57 38.17 -2.53 -1.81
C GLN A 57 38.93 -1.61 -2.78
N ILE A 58 38.22 -1.02 -3.74
CA ILE A 58 38.76 -0.03 -4.67
C ILE A 58 38.03 1.32 -4.50
N THR A 59 36.91 1.39 -3.77
CA THR A 59 36.13 2.62 -3.64
C THR A 59 35.64 2.97 -2.23
N SER A 60 35.45 4.28 -1.96
CA SER A 60 35.02 4.85 -0.68
C SER A 60 33.68 4.31 -0.14
N ARG A 61 32.81 3.76 -1.01
CA ARG A 61 31.51 3.16 -0.62
C ARG A 61 31.66 1.75 -0.01
N GLU A 62 32.85 1.14 -0.11
CA GLU A 62 33.15 -0.21 0.36
C GLU A 62 33.84 -0.25 1.73
N GLN A 63 34.28 0.91 2.25
CA GLN A 63 34.83 1.02 3.61
C GLN A 63 33.77 0.71 4.69
N ASP A 64 32.51 1.09 4.44
CA ASP A 64 31.40 0.84 5.37
C ASP A 64 30.98 -0.65 5.41
N ILE A 65 31.24 -1.41 4.34
CA ILE A 65 30.85 -2.82 4.25
C ILE A 65 31.54 -3.65 5.33
N MET A 66 32.80 -3.34 5.65
CA MET A 66 33.52 -4.05 6.72
C MET A 66 32.88 -3.85 8.09
N GLU A 67 32.38 -2.65 8.37
CA GLU A 67 31.63 -2.36 9.59
C GLU A 67 30.30 -3.11 9.61
N PHE A 68 29.61 -3.19 8.47
CA PHE A 68 28.34 -3.92 8.34
C PHE A 68 28.51 -5.42 8.59
N LEU A 69 29.51 -6.03 7.97
CA LEU A 69 29.82 -7.45 8.16
C LEU A 69 30.16 -7.78 9.62
N ARG A 70 30.70 -6.81 10.39
CA ARG A 70 31.04 -7.01 11.82
C ARG A 70 29.83 -7.22 12.69
N ASN A 71 28.71 -6.63 12.30
CA ASN A 71 27.46 -6.70 13.06
C ASN A 71 26.63 -7.96 12.73
N ILE A 72 26.98 -8.74 11.70
CA ILE A 72 26.22 -9.93 11.31
C ILE A 72 26.71 -11.14 12.11
N ARG A 73 25.97 -11.46 13.19
CA ARG A 73 26.29 -12.58 14.10
C ARG A 73 25.60 -13.90 13.74
N SER A 74 24.60 -13.92 12.87
CA SER A 74 23.85 -15.15 12.55
C SER A 74 24.67 -16.12 11.68
N ALA A 75 24.99 -17.30 12.21
CA ALA A 75 25.68 -18.36 11.45
C ALA A 75 24.87 -18.82 10.23
N HIS A 76 23.54 -18.84 10.33
CA HIS A 76 22.65 -19.23 9.24
C HIS A 76 22.74 -18.26 8.06
N TRP A 77 22.78 -16.95 8.33
CA TRP A 77 22.89 -15.94 7.27
C TRP A 77 24.16 -16.14 6.43
N TRP A 78 25.30 -16.32 7.09
CA TRP A 78 26.58 -16.57 6.41
C TRP A 78 26.52 -17.81 5.51
N ILE A 79 25.85 -18.87 5.97
CA ILE A 79 25.67 -20.10 5.21
C ILE A 79 24.78 -19.87 4.00
N GLU A 80 23.62 -19.22 4.14
CA GLU A 80 22.69 -18.98 3.03
C GLU A 80 23.30 -18.06 1.96
N THR A 81 24.06 -17.05 2.36
CA THR A 81 24.68 -16.10 1.43
C THR A 81 25.98 -16.61 0.79
N ARG A 82 26.43 -17.84 1.13
CA ARG A 82 27.77 -18.34 0.80
C ARG A 82 28.06 -18.43 -0.70
N SER A 83 27.06 -18.68 -1.52
CA SER A 83 27.19 -18.87 -2.97
C SER A 83 26.87 -17.60 -3.79
N LEU A 84 26.48 -16.51 -3.13
CA LEU A 84 26.07 -15.30 -3.84
C LEU A 84 27.24 -14.62 -4.57
N PRO A 85 27.02 -14.07 -5.78
CA PRO A 85 27.99 -13.19 -6.43
C PRO A 85 28.37 -12.02 -5.52
N HIS A 86 29.60 -11.50 -5.62
CA HIS A 86 30.11 -10.48 -4.71
C HIS A 86 29.20 -9.24 -4.61
N THR A 87 28.70 -8.73 -5.74
CA THR A 87 27.78 -7.57 -5.78
C THR A 87 26.44 -7.83 -5.09
N VAL A 88 25.91 -9.05 -5.18
CA VAL A 88 24.65 -9.43 -4.53
C VAL A 88 24.86 -9.71 -3.04
N PHE A 89 26.03 -10.25 -2.70
CA PHE A 89 26.45 -10.46 -1.32
C PHE A 89 26.60 -9.13 -0.57
N THR A 90 27.26 -8.13 -1.17
CA THR A 90 27.42 -6.81 -0.56
C THR A 90 26.08 -6.12 -0.34
N GLN A 91 25.16 -6.20 -1.32
CA GLN A 91 23.80 -5.71 -1.15
C GLN A 91 23.05 -6.44 -0.03
N SER A 92 23.19 -7.77 0.06
CA SER A 92 22.55 -8.56 1.12
C SER A 92 23.11 -8.20 2.51
N ALA A 93 24.39 -7.87 2.61
CA ALA A 93 25.03 -7.41 3.84
C ALA A 93 24.52 -6.02 4.26
N LEU A 94 24.35 -5.11 3.29
CA LEU A 94 23.74 -3.79 3.50
C LEU A 94 22.30 -3.90 4.01
N ASP A 95 21.48 -4.74 3.38
CA ASP A 95 20.08 -4.96 3.78
C ASP A 95 20.00 -5.57 5.18
N GLN A 96 20.90 -6.51 5.50
CA GLN A 96 20.97 -7.12 6.83
C GLN A 96 21.41 -6.11 7.89
N PHE A 97 22.36 -5.23 7.57
CA PHE A 97 22.77 -4.15 8.46
C PHE A 97 21.66 -3.12 8.69
N ALA A 98 20.95 -2.71 7.63
CA ALA A 98 19.79 -1.84 7.76
C ALA A 98 18.78 -2.45 8.74
N LYS A 99 18.43 -3.74 8.58
CA LYS A 99 17.55 -4.47 9.52
C LYS A 99 18.10 -4.50 10.97
N CYS A 100 19.41 -4.69 11.16
CA CYS A 100 20.04 -4.68 12.48
C CYS A 100 20.05 -3.28 13.12
N ARG A 101 20.22 -2.20 12.35
CA ARG A 101 20.17 -0.81 12.85
C ARG A 101 18.77 -0.44 13.36
N TYR A 102 17.73 -1.08 12.83
CA TYR A 102 16.35 -0.92 13.31
C TYR A 102 16.04 -1.76 14.57
N LEU A 103 16.87 -2.73 14.93
CA LEU A 103 16.61 -3.66 16.06
C LEU A 103 17.54 -3.47 17.27
N ALA A 104 18.70 -2.83 17.09
CA ALA A 104 19.57 -2.46 18.20
C ALA A 104 19.47 -0.94 18.42
N PRO A 105 19.08 -0.46 19.63
CA PRO A 105 19.15 0.97 19.92
C PRO A 105 20.61 1.44 19.74
N PRO A 106 20.83 2.64 19.17
CA PRO A 106 22.17 3.19 19.04
C PRO A 106 22.86 3.22 20.41
N LYS A 107 24.19 3.05 20.43
CA LYS A 107 24.97 3.28 21.64
C LYS A 107 24.65 4.69 22.13
N THR A 108 24.16 4.78 23.37
CA THR A 108 23.67 5.99 24.03
C THR A 108 24.72 7.10 23.93
N ASP A 109 24.52 8.01 22.98
CA ASP A 109 25.19 9.29 22.89
C ASP A 109 24.19 10.31 23.40
N MET A 110 24.50 11.00 24.50
CA MET A 110 23.58 11.94 25.16
C MET A 110 23.06 13.01 24.18
N VAL A 111 23.88 13.36 23.18
CA VAL A 111 23.50 14.29 22.10
C VAL A 111 22.45 13.66 21.16
N ALA A 112 22.58 12.38 20.84
CA ALA A 112 21.62 11.67 20.01
C ALA A 112 20.27 11.49 20.72
N ASP A 113 20.28 11.18 22.02
CA ASP A 113 19.05 11.05 22.81
C ASP A 113 18.30 12.39 22.93
N MET A 114 19.02 13.50 23.11
CA MET A 114 18.43 14.84 23.11
C MET A 114 17.80 15.17 21.76
N ALA A 115 18.48 14.87 20.65
CA ALA A 115 17.95 15.09 19.30
C ALA A 115 16.70 14.22 19.02
N LEU A 116 16.69 12.96 19.47
CA LEU A 116 15.53 12.08 19.33
C LEU A 116 14.35 12.54 20.19
N ALA A 117 14.61 13.04 21.40
CA ALA A 117 13.60 13.57 22.30
C ALA A 117 12.96 14.85 21.73
N GLU A 118 13.77 15.78 21.23
CA GLU A 118 13.29 17.01 20.58
C GLU A 118 12.42 16.70 19.34
N ALA A 119 12.80 15.66 18.59
CA ALA A 119 12.06 15.22 17.43
C ALA A 119 10.76 14.47 17.74
N THR A 120 10.48 14.12 19.01
CA THR A 120 9.33 13.27 19.36
C THR A 120 8.20 14.07 19.98
N LEU A 121 7.04 14.06 19.33
CA LEU A 121 5.76 14.56 19.84
C LEU A 121 5.06 13.44 20.62
N VAL A 122 4.64 13.75 21.85
CA VAL A 122 4.01 12.78 22.76
C VAL A 122 2.56 13.20 23.03
N PRO A 123 1.57 12.32 22.79
CA PRO A 123 0.18 12.62 23.05
C PRO A 123 -0.16 12.49 24.56
N PRO A 124 -1.26 13.11 25.03
CA PRO A 124 -1.67 13.03 26.43
C PRO A 124 -1.98 11.60 26.91
N ALA A 125 -2.56 10.78 26.01
CA ALA A 125 -2.85 9.38 26.26
C ALA A 125 -1.86 8.52 25.48
N LEU A 126 -0.90 7.90 26.18
CA LEU A 126 0.15 7.13 25.54
C LEU A 126 -0.33 5.72 25.15
N ARG A 127 -0.13 5.35 23.90
CA ARG A 127 -0.45 4.04 23.33
C ARG A 127 0.62 3.61 22.33
N GLY A 128 1.27 2.48 22.61
CA GLY A 128 2.21 1.85 21.69
C GLY A 128 3.59 2.52 21.61
N PRO A 129 4.48 2.01 20.72
CA PRO A 129 5.82 2.52 20.52
C PRO A 129 5.83 3.84 19.72
N VAL A 130 6.99 4.49 19.66
CA VAL A 130 7.19 5.67 18.81
C VAL A 130 7.09 5.29 17.34
N THR A 131 6.43 6.14 16.56
CA THR A 131 6.32 6.02 15.09
C THR A 131 7.07 7.14 14.43
N GLU A 132 7.79 6.88 13.35
CA GLU A 132 8.53 7.92 12.64
C GLU A 132 7.77 8.32 11.38
N VAL A 133 7.58 9.63 11.19
CA VAL A 133 6.94 10.18 9.99
C VAL A 133 7.96 11.04 9.26
N SER A 134 8.13 10.78 7.97
CA SER A 134 9.05 11.53 7.12
C SER A 134 8.51 11.68 5.71
N ILE A 135 9.08 12.62 4.96
CA ILE A 135 8.77 12.85 3.56
C ILE A 135 10.04 12.56 2.75
N SER A 136 9.90 11.78 1.68
CA SER A 136 10.96 11.57 0.70
C SER A 136 10.40 11.85 -0.70
N SER A 137 10.90 12.91 -1.33
CA SER A 137 10.38 13.42 -2.60
C SER A 137 8.89 13.77 -2.53
N ASN A 138 8.01 12.90 -3.03
CA ASN A 138 6.56 13.07 -3.05
C ASN A 138 5.85 11.92 -2.30
N THR A 139 6.58 11.23 -1.43
CA THR A 139 6.09 10.07 -0.71
C THR A 139 6.17 10.34 0.78
N VAL A 140 5.03 10.22 1.46
CA VAL A 140 4.96 10.19 2.91
C VAL A 140 5.31 8.78 3.37
N MET A 141 6.24 8.68 4.31
CA MET A 141 6.69 7.43 4.91
C MET A 141 6.34 7.42 6.40
N VAL A 142 5.76 6.32 6.86
CA VAL A 142 5.48 6.05 8.27
C VAL A 142 6.18 4.76 8.66
N LEU A 143 7.18 4.86 9.51
CA LEU A 143 7.90 3.72 10.06
C LEU A 143 7.31 3.38 11.43
N LEU A 144 6.87 2.14 11.58
CA LEU A 144 6.47 1.59 12.88
C LEU A 144 7.66 0.81 13.44
N ILE A 145 8.13 1.18 14.63
CA ILE A 145 9.21 0.45 15.31
C ILE A 145 8.75 -0.97 15.66
N GLU A 146 7.49 -1.10 16.09
CA GLU A 146 6.88 -2.40 16.34
C GLU A 146 5.56 -2.52 15.57
N PHE A 147 5.15 -3.77 15.35
CA PHE A 147 3.88 -4.05 14.71
C PHE A 147 2.70 -3.67 15.62
N ASP A 148 1.85 -2.77 15.14
CA ASP A 148 0.57 -2.45 15.78
C ASP A 148 -0.58 -2.64 14.77
N ALA A 149 -1.47 -3.59 15.06
CA ALA A 149 -2.56 -3.97 14.17
C ALA A 149 -3.58 -2.85 13.96
N ASP A 150 -3.80 -2.01 14.95
CA ASP A 150 -4.81 -0.95 14.90
C ASP A 150 -4.23 0.31 14.25
N VAL A 151 -2.95 0.64 14.49
CA VAL A 151 -2.23 1.66 13.70
C VAL A 151 -2.17 1.25 12.23
N ASN A 152 -1.94 -0.03 11.93
CA ASN A 152 -1.98 -0.52 10.56
C ASN A 152 -3.37 -0.34 9.90
N LYS A 153 -4.47 -0.52 10.64
CA LYS A 153 -5.81 -0.23 10.12
C LYS A 153 -6.00 1.26 9.87
N LEU A 154 -5.51 2.12 10.76
CA LEU A 154 -5.52 3.57 10.60
C LEU A 154 -4.75 3.98 9.33
N LEU A 155 -3.52 3.52 9.16
CA LEU A 155 -2.69 3.82 7.99
C LEU A 155 -3.34 3.35 6.68
N LYS A 156 -3.92 2.14 6.67
CA LYS A 156 -4.69 1.65 5.52
C LYS A 156 -5.91 2.53 5.21
N ARG A 157 -6.63 3.00 6.24
CA ARG A 157 -7.73 3.96 6.07
C ARG A 157 -7.19 5.21 5.36
N PHE A 158 -6.06 5.74 5.76
CA PHE A 158 -5.42 6.88 5.09
C PHE A 158 -4.65 6.52 3.80
N ARG A 159 -4.98 5.40 3.15
CA ARG A 159 -4.45 4.96 1.85
C ARG A 159 -2.94 4.71 1.82
N PHE A 160 -2.33 4.46 2.97
CA PHE A 160 -0.98 3.95 3.01
C PHE A 160 -0.97 2.45 2.67
N HIS A 161 0.08 2.02 1.99
CA HIS A 161 0.37 0.61 1.77
C HIS A 161 1.76 0.27 2.32
N TRP A 162 1.96 -1.01 2.63
CA TRP A 162 3.25 -1.46 3.12
C TRP A 162 4.24 -1.61 1.97
N GLU A 163 5.36 -0.90 2.04
CA GLU A 163 6.53 -1.08 1.19
C GLU A 163 7.76 -1.16 2.12
N ALA A 164 8.23 -2.38 2.35
CA ALA A 164 9.22 -2.65 3.40
C ALA A 164 10.43 -1.70 3.31
N PRO A 165 10.83 -1.04 4.42
CA PRO A 165 10.41 -1.30 5.81
C PRO A 165 9.30 -0.37 6.33
N ALA A 166 8.60 0.38 5.49
CA ALA A 166 7.69 1.44 5.93
C ALA A 166 6.29 1.33 5.32
N TRP A 167 5.34 2.01 5.94
CA TRP A 167 4.09 2.37 5.28
C TRP A 167 4.35 3.58 4.42
N VAL A 168 3.98 3.50 3.14
CA VAL A 168 4.22 4.56 2.19
C VAL A 168 2.92 5.02 1.56
N ARG A 169 2.90 6.31 1.21
CA ARG A 169 1.83 6.90 0.44
C ARG A 169 2.39 7.96 -0.49
N GLN A 170 2.14 7.80 -1.78
CA GLN A 170 2.44 8.82 -2.76
C GLN A 170 1.37 9.92 -2.73
N ALA A 171 1.80 11.18 -2.82
CA ALA A 171 0.97 12.36 -2.89
C ALA A 171 1.50 13.32 -3.97
N TRP A 172 0.71 14.32 -4.35
CA TRP A 172 1.21 15.41 -5.20
C TRP A 172 2.11 16.35 -4.36
N THR A 173 3.04 17.03 -5.04
CA THR A 173 4.05 17.88 -4.38
C THR A 173 3.43 18.98 -3.52
N ASP A 174 2.29 19.52 -3.94
CA ASP A 174 1.54 20.59 -3.26
C ASP A 174 0.77 20.12 -2.03
N VAL A 175 0.49 18.82 -1.89
CA VAL A 175 -0.31 18.27 -0.78
C VAL A 175 0.43 17.25 0.08
N VAL A 176 1.67 16.89 -0.27
CA VAL A 176 2.45 15.86 0.44
C VAL A 176 2.69 16.21 1.91
N GLU A 177 3.03 17.47 2.19
CA GLU A 177 3.21 17.97 3.55
C GLU A 177 1.89 17.92 4.32
N HIS A 178 0.78 18.35 3.72
CA HIS A 178 -0.53 18.27 4.33
C HIS A 178 -0.92 16.82 4.67
N ARG A 179 -0.57 15.84 3.84
CA ARG A 179 -0.80 14.42 4.14
C ARG A 179 0.08 13.90 5.28
N ALA A 180 1.35 14.35 5.34
CA ALA A 180 2.27 13.98 6.41
C ALA A 180 1.83 14.55 7.76
N ILE A 181 1.41 15.82 7.78
CA ILE A 181 0.89 16.49 8.97
C ILE A 181 -0.41 15.84 9.41
N GLU A 182 -1.34 15.60 8.48
CA GLU A 182 -2.61 14.94 8.79
C GLU A 182 -2.36 13.57 9.43
N ILE A 183 -1.54 12.70 8.84
CA ILE A 183 -1.32 11.37 9.41
C ILE A 183 -0.63 11.43 10.78
N ALA A 184 0.31 12.37 10.98
CA ALA A 184 0.95 12.58 12.27
C ALA A 184 -0.07 13.01 13.34
N VAL A 185 -0.96 13.96 13.03
CA VAL A 185 -2.04 14.39 13.92
C VAL A 185 -2.96 13.21 14.27
N ARG A 186 -3.37 12.41 13.28
CA ARG A 186 -4.23 11.24 13.51
C ARG A 186 -3.57 10.18 14.39
N LEU A 187 -2.26 9.97 14.24
CA LEU A 187 -1.49 9.07 15.08
C LEU A 187 -1.42 9.57 16.52
N LEU A 188 -1.22 10.88 16.72
CA LEU A 188 -1.22 11.51 18.04
C LEU A 188 -2.61 11.45 18.70
N GLU A 189 -3.69 11.74 17.97
CA GLU A 189 -5.08 11.60 18.44
C GLU A 189 -5.40 10.17 18.87
N TYR A 190 -4.84 9.19 18.18
CA TYR A 190 -4.97 7.78 18.52
C TYR A 190 -4.14 7.38 19.77
N GLY A 191 -3.19 8.21 20.19
CA GLY A 191 -2.34 8.03 21.36
C GLY A 191 -0.93 7.54 21.05
N CYS A 192 -0.55 7.45 19.77
CA CYS A 192 0.78 7.02 19.36
C CYS A 192 1.77 8.18 19.38
N PRO A 193 2.95 8.07 20.03
CA PRO A 193 4.01 9.05 19.87
C PRO A 193 4.51 9.10 18.43
N VAL A 194 4.78 10.31 17.96
CA VAL A 194 5.22 10.56 16.57
C VAL A 194 6.55 11.29 16.58
N ARG A 195 7.54 10.76 15.86
CA ARG A 195 8.85 11.36 15.66
C ARG A 195 8.94 11.99 14.28
N ILE A 196 9.30 13.27 14.25
CA ILE A 196 9.50 14.08 13.05
C ILE A 196 10.80 14.86 13.23
N PHE A 197 11.79 14.54 12.39
CA PHE A 197 13.10 15.19 12.43
C PHE A 197 13.07 16.61 11.85
N GLU A 198 12.18 16.86 10.90
CA GLU A 198 12.04 18.18 10.29
C GLU A 198 11.24 19.13 11.19
N GLU A 199 11.90 20.17 11.69
CA GLU A 199 11.33 21.13 12.64
C GLU A 199 10.11 21.87 12.07
N ALA A 200 10.17 22.31 10.81
CA ALA A 200 9.07 23.04 10.17
C ALA A 200 7.79 22.20 10.10
N LEU A 201 7.91 20.92 9.75
CA LEU A 201 6.78 19.99 9.71
C LEU A 201 6.24 19.73 11.12
N ARG A 202 7.14 19.56 12.10
CA ARG A 202 6.80 19.32 13.51
C ARG A 202 6.00 20.47 14.12
N LEU A 203 6.38 21.72 13.85
CA LEU A 203 5.63 22.90 14.31
C LEU A 203 4.21 22.93 13.72
N ARG A 204 4.06 22.65 12.42
CA ARG A 204 2.74 22.60 11.78
C ARG A 204 1.84 21.48 12.31
N VAL A 205 2.41 20.36 12.74
CA VAL A 205 1.66 19.31 13.46
C VAL A 205 1.12 19.82 14.79
N ILE A 206 1.93 20.55 15.56
CA ILE A 206 1.50 21.14 16.84
C ILE A 206 0.38 22.17 16.63
N GLU A 207 0.47 22.96 15.57
CA GLU A 207 -0.51 23.99 15.23
C GLU A 207 -1.76 23.44 14.51
N HIS A 208 -1.78 22.14 14.18
CA HIS A 208 -2.79 21.52 13.32
C HIS A 208 -2.94 22.26 11.96
N ASP A 209 -1.84 22.80 11.43
CA ASP A 209 -1.81 23.56 10.18
C ASP A 209 -1.70 22.64 8.96
N TYR A 210 -2.83 22.07 8.56
CA TYR A 210 -2.94 21.32 7.32
C TYR A 210 -4.33 21.41 6.70
N GLU A 211 -4.41 21.19 5.38
CA GLU A 211 -5.67 20.99 4.69
C GLU A 211 -6.09 19.51 4.83
N PRO A 212 -7.20 19.19 5.53
CA PRO A 212 -7.64 17.81 5.70
C PRO A 212 -7.98 17.15 4.36
N GLU A 213 -7.82 15.82 4.27
CA GLU A 213 -8.18 15.10 3.06
C GLU A 213 -9.71 15.09 2.92
N PRO A 214 -10.28 15.50 1.78
CA PRO A 214 -11.71 15.36 1.58
C PRO A 214 -12.09 13.86 1.60
N THR A 215 -12.85 13.47 2.62
CA THR A 215 -13.36 12.11 2.79
C THR A 215 -14.36 11.73 1.71
N ARG A 216 -15.12 12.74 1.25
CA ARG A 216 -16.09 12.71 0.16
C ARG A 216 -15.51 13.48 -1.03
N ARG A 217 -15.23 12.78 -2.13
CA ARG A 217 -14.67 13.43 -3.31
C ARG A 217 -15.16 12.83 -4.62
N ILE A 218 -15.14 13.64 -5.67
CA ILE A 218 -15.44 13.24 -7.04
C ILE A 218 -14.15 13.35 -7.83
N GLU A 219 -13.66 12.22 -8.32
CA GLU A 219 -12.44 12.08 -9.12
C GLU A 219 -12.75 11.37 -10.45
N ILE A 220 -11.79 11.31 -11.37
CA ILE A 220 -11.92 10.48 -12.57
C ILE A 220 -11.53 9.04 -12.25
N SER A 221 -12.38 8.09 -12.65
CA SER A 221 -12.10 6.67 -12.53
C SER A 221 -10.84 6.28 -13.32
N ARG A 222 -9.90 5.65 -12.61
CA ARG A 222 -8.67 5.05 -13.17
C ARG A 222 -8.84 3.58 -13.58
N SER A 223 -10.02 3.00 -13.37
CA SER A 223 -10.31 1.62 -13.75
C SER A 223 -10.48 1.50 -15.26
N ASP A 224 -9.88 0.51 -15.91
CA ASP A 224 -10.06 0.24 -17.34
C ASP A 224 -11.54 0.10 -17.72
N LYS A 225 -12.32 -0.60 -16.88
CA LYS A 225 -13.74 -0.90 -17.11
C LYS A 225 -14.66 0.31 -16.98
N TYR A 226 -14.28 1.28 -16.15
CA TYR A 226 -15.04 2.50 -15.91
C TYR A 226 -14.22 3.74 -16.29
N SER A 227 -13.29 3.57 -17.24
CA SER A 227 -12.43 4.65 -17.69
C SER A 227 -13.27 5.82 -18.21
N ALA A 228 -12.81 7.04 -17.92
CA ALA A 228 -13.51 8.27 -18.28
C ALA A 228 -14.93 8.43 -17.69
N LYS A 229 -15.18 7.88 -16.50
CA LYS A 229 -16.38 8.18 -15.70
C LYS A 229 -16.02 8.95 -14.44
N PHE A 230 -16.98 9.70 -13.91
CA PHE A 230 -16.86 10.23 -12.56
C PHE A 230 -16.91 9.08 -11.56
N HIS A 231 -16.02 9.13 -10.58
CA HIS A 231 -15.92 8.23 -9.45
C HIS A 231 -16.18 9.02 -8.17
N LEU A 232 -17.30 8.73 -7.52
CA LEU A 232 -17.72 9.30 -6.25
C LEU A 232 -17.15 8.42 -5.15
N VAL A 233 -16.23 8.95 -4.36
CA VAL A 233 -15.53 8.20 -3.30
C VAL A 233 -15.91 8.75 -1.94
N TRP A 234 -16.29 7.84 -1.04
CA TRP A 234 -16.66 8.14 0.35
C TRP A 234 -16.10 7.11 1.36
N ALA A 235 -15.12 6.28 0.95
CA ALA A 235 -14.60 5.19 1.77
C ALA A 235 -13.96 5.63 3.10
N LEU A 236 -13.66 6.93 3.26
CA LEU A 236 -13.06 7.49 4.47
C LEU A 236 -14.08 8.19 5.38
N ASP A 237 -15.32 8.31 4.91
CA ASP A 237 -16.40 9.01 5.60
C ASP A 237 -16.98 8.17 6.74
N GLU A 238 -17.48 8.83 7.77
CA GLU A 238 -18.14 8.16 8.89
C GLU A 238 -19.54 7.65 8.48
N ASP A 239 -20.24 8.36 7.59
CA ASP A 239 -21.56 7.98 7.09
C ASP A 239 -21.48 7.34 5.69
N MET A 240 -20.74 6.24 5.59
CA MET A 240 -20.66 5.47 4.34
C MET A 240 -22.04 5.03 3.86
N THR A 241 -22.95 4.67 4.78
CA THR A 241 -24.29 4.17 4.43
C THR A 241 -25.21 5.25 3.86
N GLY A 242 -25.11 6.48 4.36
CA GLY A 242 -25.83 7.63 3.84
C GLY A 242 -25.33 8.02 2.46
N CYS A 243 -24.02 8.10 2.26
CA CYS A 243 -23.42 8.36 0.95
C CYS A 243 -23.82 7.31 -0.09
N GLU A 244 -23.79 6.02 0.28
CA GLU A 244 -24.21 4.93 -0.61
C GLU A 244 -25.69 5.06 -1.01
N ARG A 245 -26.57 5.37 -0.04
CA ARG A 245 -28.00 5.55 -0.28
C ARG A 245 -28.27 6.75 -1.20
N ALA A 246 -27.61 7.87 -0.96
CA ALA A 246 -27.72 9.06 -1.79
C ALA A 246 -27.22 8.78 -3.22
N ALA A 247 -26.07 8.11 -3.35
CA ALA A 247 -25.52 7.75 -4.65
C ALA A 247 -26.42 6.79 -5.45
N ARG A 248 -27.17 5.90 -4.79
CA ARG A 248 -28.17 5.03 -5.46
C ARG A 248 -29.35 5.80 -6.04
N GLN A 249 -29.63 7.01 -5.57
CA GLN A 249 -30.70 7.85 -6.10
C GLN A 249 -30.25 8.62 -7.36
N LEU A 250 -28.95 8.70 -7.62
CA LEU A 250 -28.43 9.34 -8.83
C LEU A 250 -28.78 8.54 -10.07
N ARG A 251 -29.31 9.25 -11.06
CA ARG A 251 -29.68 8.65 -12.34
C ARG A 251 -28.44 8.17 -13.07
N GLY A 252 -28.41 6.88 -13.41
CA GLY A 252 -27.31 6.28 -14.17
C GLY A 252 -26.06 5.97 -13.35
N ALA A 253 -26.07 6.22 -12.03
CA ALA A 253 -25.00 5.82 -11.14
C ALA A 253 -24.98 4.30 -10.93
N LYS A 254 -23.77 3.73 -10.90
CA LYS A 254 -23.51 2.34 -10.51
C LYS A 254 -22.71 2.34 -9.23
N VAL A 255 -23.32 1.82 -8.16
CA VAL A 255 -22.74 1.80 -6.81
C VAL A 255 -22.05 0.45 -6.56
N PHE A 256 -20.84 0.50 -6.01
CA PHE A 256 -19.99 -0.63 -5.64
C PHE A 256 -19.38 -0.37 -4.25
N ASN A 257 -18.55 -1.31 -3.78
CA ASN A 257 -17.92 -1.21 -2.46
C ASN A 257 -16.89 -0.08 -2.36
N ASP A 258 -16.30 0.34 -3.48
CA ASP A 258 -15.28 1.38 -3.57
C ASP A 258 -15.85 2.78 -3.81
N GLY A 259 -17.11 2.89 -4.21
CA GLY A 259 -17.77 4.16 -4.51
C GLY A 259 -18.91 4.03 -5.51
N ALA A 260 -19.26 5.14 -6.16
CA ALA A 260 -20.21 5.14 -7.29
C ALA A 260 -19.57 5.66 -8.56
N TYR A 261 -20.02 5.13 -9.69
CA TYR A 261 -19.56 5.51 -11.02
C TYR A 261 -20.70 6.07 -11.84
N ILE A 262 -20.51 7.24 -12.43
CA ILE A 262 -21.52 7.92 -13.23
C ILE A 262 -20.93 8.50 -14.51
N SER A 263 -21.73 8.51 -15.58
CA SER A 263 -21.28 8.99 -16.89
C SER A 263 -21.02 10.50 -16.87
N PRO A 264 -20.02 11.01 -17.61
CA PRO A 264 -19.76 12.46 -17.72
C PRO A 264 -20.97 13.26 -18.23
N SER A 265 -21.84 12.64 -19.03
CA SER A 265 -23.06 13.27 -19.55
C SER A 265 -24.06 13.70 -18.47
N HIS A 266 -23.90 13.23 -17.24
CA HIS A 266 -24.70 13.61 -16.07
C HIS A 266 -23.98 14.65 -15.20
N TYR A 267 -23.12 15.50 -15.77
CA TYR A 267 -22.32 16.45 -14.98
C TYR A 267 -23.16 17.38 -14.10
N GLU A 268 -24.36 17.77 -14.53
CA GLU A 268 -25.28 18.62 -13.73
C GLU A 268 -25.73 17.87 -12.47
N ASP A 269 -26.21 16.64 -12.62
CA ASP A 269 -26.60 15.77 -11.49
C ASP A 269 -25.42 15.55 -10.53
N VAL A 270 -24.19 15.45 -11.06
CA VAL A 270 -22.96 15.28 -10.26
C VAL A 270 -22.60 16.54 -9.49
N GLN A 271 -22.76 17.72 -10.09
CA GLN A 271 -22.53 19.00 -9.40
C GLN A 271 -23.55 19.21 -8.28
N ASP A 272 -24.83 19.02 -8.59
CA ASP A 272 -25.91 19.14 -7.59
C ASP A 272 -25.72 18.14 -6.45
N PHE A 273 -25.33 16.91 -6.77
CA PHE A 273 -24.99 15.90 -5.76
C PHE A 273 -23.83 16.34 -4.88
N ALA A 274 -22.80 16.92 -5.48
CA ALA A 274 -21.61 17.35 -4.77
C ALA A 274 -21.95 18.43 -3.74
N ASP A 275 -22.71 19.43 -4.16
CA ASP A 275 -23.11 20.55 -3.31
C ASP A 275 -24.05 20.10 -2.19
N GLN A 276 -25.01 19.21 -2.49
CA GLN A 276 -25.98 18.71 -1.50
C GLN A 276 -25.36 17.76 -0.46
N ASN A 277 -24.38 16.95 -0.86
CA ASN A 277 -23.81 15.90 0.00
C ASN A 277 -22.40 16.23 0.50
N GLY A 278 -21.86 17.41 0.18
CA GLY A 278 -20.55 17.88 0.60
C GLY A 278 -19.38 17.13 -0.03
N PHE A 279 -19.50 16.71 -1.30
CA PHE A 279 -18.38 16.10 -2.02
C PHE A 279 -17.49 17.19 -2.62
N ALA A 280 -16.18 17.09 -2.39
CA ALA A 280 -15.21 17.93 -3.07
C ALA A 280 -15.00 17.44 -4.52
N ILE A 281 -15.16 18.33 -5.50
CA ILE A 281 -14.87 18.00 -6.91
C ILE A 281 -13.37 18.24 -7.15
N MET A 282 -12.64 17.16 -7.44
CA MET A 282 -11.21 17.21 -7.69
C MET A 282 -10.89 17.91 -9.03
N PRO A 283 -9.67 18.44 -9.21
CA PRO A 283 -9.31 19.22 -10.41
C PRO A 283 -9.53 18.47 -11.73
N ASP A 284 -9.22 17.17 -11.76
CA ASP A 284 -9.42 16.30 -12.92
C ASP A 284 -10.91 16.16 -13.29
N ALA A 285 -11.77 15.91 -12.31
CA ALA A 285 -13.21 15.88 -12.49
C ALA A 285 -13.76 17.25 -12.92
N ARG A 286 -13.22 18.35 -12.39
CA ARG A 286 -13.62 19.71 -12.80
C ARG A 286 -13.33 19.97 -14.28
N GLU A 287 -12.18 19.50 -14.77
CA GLU A 287 -11.82 19.59 -16.19
C GLU A 287 -12.80 18.79 -17.06
N MET A 288 -13.19 17.58 -16.64
CA MET A 288 -14.18 16.75 -17.32
C MET A 288 -15.56 17.42 -17.41
N ILE A 289 -16.03 18.04 -16.32
CA ILE A 289 -17.28 18.83 -16.31
C ILE A 289 -17.21 19.95 -17.35
N THR A 290 -16.11 20.71 -17.34
CA THR A 290 -15.89 21.84 -18.27
C THR A 290 -15.91 21.35 -19.73
N ASN A 291 -15.29 20.21 -20.01
CA ASN A 291 -15.26 19.61 -21.34
C ASN A 291 -16.66 19.18 -21.82
N GLU A 292 -17.48 18.58 -20.96
CA GLU A 292 -18.85 18.19 -21.30
C GLU A 292 -19.76 19.41 -21.52
N GLN A 293 -19.63 20.45 -20.70
CA GLN A 293 -20.33 21.72 -20.90
C GLN A 293 -20.02 22.33 -22.28
N GLN A 294 -18.74 22.35 -22.68
CA GLN A 294 -18.33 22.86 -23.99
C GLN A 294 -18.90 22.02 -25.16
N LYS A 295 -19.03 20.69 -25.01
CA LYS A 295 -19.64 19.83 -26.03
C LYS A 295 -21.11 20.20 -26.26
N LEU A 296 -21.86 20.49 -25.19
CA LEU A 296 -23.27 20.90 -25.29
C LEU A 296 -23.43 22.30 -25.91
N VAL A 297 -22.53 23.24 -25.59
CA VAL A 297 -22.55 24.58 -26.21
C VAL A 297 -22.29 24.50 -27.72
N LYS A 298 -21.41 23.60 -28.16
CA LYS A 298 -21.12 23.37 -29.59
C LYS A 298 -22.21 22.54 -30.30
N ALA A 299 -23.14 21.93 -29.55
CA ALA A 299 -24.18 21.09 -30.13
C ALA A 299 -25.29 21.92 -30.79
N VAL A 300 -25.76 21.48 -31.95
CA VAL A 300 -26.88 22.11 -32.65
C VAL A 300 -28.17 21.80 -31.89
N LYS A 301 -28.78 22.84 -31.31
CA LYS A 301 -30.10 22.73 -30.66
C LYS A 301 -31.17 22.50 -31.72
N VAL A 302 -31.72 21.29 -31.76
CA VAL A 302 -32.86 20.96 -32.62
C VAL A 302 -34.14 21.04 -31.80
N VAL A 303 -35.08 21.89 -32.22
CA VAL A 303 -36.44 21.88 -31.67
C VAL A 303 -37.12 20.60 -32.16
N ALA A 304 -37.32 19.64 -31.27
CA ALA A 304 -38.03 18.42 -31.59
C ALA A 304 -39.47 18.77 -31.99
N LYS A 305 -39.82 18.54 -33.27
CA LYS A 305 -41.22 18.64 -33.70
C LYS A 305 -42.00 17.55 -32.95
N PRO A 306 -43.19 17.88 -32.38
CA PRO A 306 -44.00 16.89 -31.70
C PRO A 306 -44.23 15.71 -32.63
N ARG A 307 -43.91 14.51 -32.14
CA ARG A 307 -44.12 13.26 -32.88
C ARG A 307 -45.59 13.24 -33.29
N LYS A 308 -45.86 13.27 -34.61
CA LYS A 308 -47.23 13.05 -35.11
C LYS A 308 -47.70 11.75 -34.48
N LYS A 309 -48.69 11.83 -33.58
CA LYS A 309 -49.41 10.65 -33.12
C LYS A 309 -50.01 10.03 -34.37
N ALA A 310 -49.37 9.01 -34.93
CA ALA A 310 -50.07 8.12 -35.82
C ALA A 310 -51.20 7.54 -34.96
N ALA A 311 -52.44 7.88 -35.30
CA ALA A 311 -53.58 7.18 -34.77
C ALA A 311 -53.44 5.72 -35.24
N VAL A 312 -52.79 4.90 -34.42
CA VAL A 312 -52.93 3.46 -34.51
C VAL A 312 -54.36 3.22 -34.07
N ALA A 313 -55.26 3.11 -35.05
CA ALA A 313 -56.54 2.50 -34.82
C ALA A 313 -56.25 1.11 -34.27
N ILE A 314 -56.44 0.95 -32.95
CA ILE A 314 -56.53 -0.37 -32.35
C ILE A 314 -57.74 -1.00 -33.02
N GLN A 315 -57.51 -1.83 -34.05
CA GLN A 315 -58.52 -2.78 -34.47
C GLN A 315 -58.76 -3.66 -33.25
N LYS A 316 -59.89 -3.44 -32.55
CA LYS A 316 -60.41 -4.40 -31.59
C LYS A 316 -60.42 -5.74 -32.32
N LYS A 317 -59.60 -6.69 -31.87
CA LYS A 317 -59.71 -8.09 -32.29
C LYS A 317 -61.19 -8.45 -32.18
N SER A 318 -61.77 -8.89 -33.29
CA SER A 318 -63.12 -9.45 -33.31
C SER A 318 -63.17 -10.53 -32.24
N VAL A 319 -64.18 -10.42 -31.37
CA VAL A 319 -64.56 -11.49 -30.44
C VAL A 319 -64.81 -12.72 -31.30
N LEU A 320 -64.08 -13.81 -31.05
CA LEU A 320 -64.33 -15.09 -31.69
C LEU A 320 -65.80 -15.47 -31.43
N ALA A 321 -66.54 -15.80 -32.49
CA ALA A 321 -67.90 -16.32 -32.35
C ALA A 321 -67.87 -17.56 -31.43
N PRO A 322 -68.87 -17.73 -30.54
CA PRO A 322 -68.95 -18.93 -29.71
C PRO A 322 -69.02 -20.17 -30.60
N VAL A 323 -68.10 -21.11 -30.38
CA VAL A 323 -68.07 -22.40 -31.05
C VAL A 323 -69.26 -23.21 -30.54
N THR A 324 -70.38 -23.16 -31.26
CA THR A 324 -71.49 -24.12 -31.11
C THR A 324 -71.17 -25.34 -31.96
N GLY A 325 -70.23 -26.16 -31.49
CA GLY A 325 -70.04 -27.53 -31.99
C GLY A 325 -70.85 -28.47 -31.11
N MET A 326 -71.80 -29.20 -31.68
CA MET A 326 -72.38 -30.35 -31.00
C MET A 326 -71.26 -31.37 -30.82
N ILE A 327 -71.03 -31.80 -29.57
CA ILE A 327 -70.05 -32.85 -29.26
C ILE A 327 -70.60 -34.14 -29.88
N ASP A 328 -69.75 -34.82 -30.66
CA ASP A 328 -70.08 -36.08 -31.31
C ASP A 328 -70.31 -37.16 -30.23
N ALA A 329 -71.49 -37.78 -30.24
CA ALA A 329 -71.94 -38.69 -29.19
C ALA A 329 -71.20 -40.04 -29.17
N GLU A 330 -70.40 -40.34 -30.20
CA GLU A 330 -69.58 -41.55 -30.29
C GLU A 330 -68.20 -41.42 -29.61
N LEU A 331 -67.87 -40.26 -29.04
CA LEU A 331 -66.64 -39.98 -28.29
C LEU A 331 -66.88 -39.75 -26.78
N ALA A 332 -68.08 -40.06 -26.29
CA ALA A 332 -68.37 -40.10 -24.86
C ALA A 332 -68.09 -41.52 -24.33
N ASP A 333 -67.03 -41.65 -23.53
CA ASP A 333 -66.70 -42.90 -22.83
C ASP A 333 -67.86 -43.31 -21.89
N GLU A 334 -68.28 -44.58 -21.94
CA GLU A 334 -69.16 -45.22 -20.94
C GLU A 334 -68.46 -45.46 -19.59
#